data_AF-A0A081B6C8-F1
#
_entry.id   AF-A0A081B6C8-F1
#
_cell.length_a   1.000
_cell.length_b   1.000
_cell.length_c   1.000
_cell.angle_alpha   90.00
_cell.angle_beta   90.00
_cell.angle_gamma   90.00
#
_symmetry.space_group_name_H-M   'P 1'
#
loop_
_entity.id
_entity.type
_entity.pdbx_description
1 polymer ?
#
loop_
_entity_poly.entity_id
_entity_poly.type
_entity_poly.pdbx_seq_one_letter_code
_entity_poly.pdbx_strand_id
1 'polypeptide(L)'
;MAPTLYHFDALTGELSGTTPARANPKQEGAWLLPAFATFTAPPEVAEHEAAVYAEGAWTIVPDWRGHTYWLADRSKHKITELGIEPPAEALSEMPAPPFAEVKAAALQKIDTDAEAARMLFITPGEGQAWTYQRKEREAEAFMADASPDPADYPVLSACIPGDGADLAAVAQTVLAARDAWLQVGAAIEGIRRAAKTQVEAAGDVPAIQTILDGLSWPQP
;
A
#
# COMPACT_ATOMS: atom_id res chain seq x y z
N MET A 1 5.14 23.04 -58.96
CA MET A 1 5.47 22.12 -57.84
C MET A 1 4.29 21.17 -57.65
N ALA A 2 4.53 19.91 -57.30
CA ALA A 2 3.43 18.97 -57.03
C ALA A 2 2.71 19.37 -55.74
N PRO A 3 1.36 19.33 -55.70
CA PRO A 3 0.62 19.60 -54.46
C PRO A 3 0.86 18.49 -53.43
N THR A 4 0.73 18.81 -52.15
CA THR A 4 0.83 17.84 -51.06
C THR A 4 -0.49 17.10 -50.90
N LEU A 5 -0.41 15.78 -50.75
CA LEU A 5 -1.51 14.92 -50.31
C LEU A 5 -1.38 14.67 -48.81
N TYR A 6 -2.49 14.78 -48.11
CA TYR A 6 -2.64 14.44 -46.70
C TYR A 6 -3.44 13.15 -46.60
N HIS A 7 -2.81 12.11 -46.08
CA HIS A 7 -3.43 10.79 -45.90
C HIS A 7 -4.08 10.73 -44.53
N PHE A 8 -5.22 10.06 -44.45
CA PHE A 8 -5.90 9.79 -43.21
C PHE A 8 -6.17 8.30 -43.05
N ASP A 9 -6.26 7.83 -41.80
CA ASP A 9 -6.62 6.46 -41.50
C ASP A 9 -8.06 6.15 -41.96
N ALA A 10 -8.27 4.98 -42.56
CA ALA A 10 -9.55 4.61 -43.14
C ALA A 10 -10.66 4.37 -42.08
N LEU A 11 -10.28 4.07 -40.84
CA LEU A 11 -11.19 3.77 -39.74
C LEU A 11 -11.35 4.97 -38.80
N THR A 12 -10.25 5.60 -38.39
CA THR A 12 -10.27 6.70 -37.41
C THR A 12 -10.32 8.07 -38.04
N GLY A 13 -10.00 8.20 -39.34
CA GLY A 13 -9.86 9.47 -40.03
C GLY A 13 -8.64 10.29 -39.58
N GLU A 14 -7.82 9.79 -38.66
CA GLU A 14 -6.65 10.47 -38.13
C GLU A 14 -5.61 10.72 -39.24
N LEU A 15 -4.99 11.90 -39.26
CA LEU A 15 -3.88 12.20 -40.16
C LEU A 15 -2.75 11.16 -39.98
N SER A 16 -2.53 10.36 -41.02
CA SER A 16 -1.56 9.25 -40.98
C SER A 16 -0.24 9.58 -41.69
N GLY A 17 -0.22 10.64 -42.51
CA GLY A 17 1.01 11.14 -43.12
C GLY A 17 0.79 12.05 -44.33
N THR A 18 1.89 12.48 -44.94
CA THR A 18 1.86 13.36 -46.12
C THR A 18 2.78 12.88 -47.22
N THR A 19 2.38 13.04 -48.49
CA THR A 19 3.23 12.73 -49.65
C THR A 19 3.01 13.72 -50.79
N PRO A 20 3.99 13.99 -51.66
CA PRO A 20 3.75 14.77 -52.88
C PRO A 20 2.83 14.01 -53.84
N ALA A 21 1.89 14.73 -54.47
CA ALA A 21 0.98 14.14 -55.43
C ALA A 21 1.70 13.68 -56.70
N ARG A 22 1.24 12.56 -57.26
CA ARG A 22 1.72 12.05 -58.54
C ARG A 22 0.86 12.59 -59.68
N ALA A 23 1.49 13.03 -60.76
CA ALA A 23 0.76 13.48 -61.95
C ALA A 23 -0.08 12.34 -62.52
N ASN A 24 -1.27 12.67 -63.02
CA ASN A 24 -2.17 11.70 -63.64
C ASN A 24 -1.70 11.41 -65.08
N PRO A 25 -1.20 10.19 -65.39
CA PRO A 25 -0.71 9.87 -66.73
C PRO A 25 -1.82 9.84 -67.80
N LYS A 26 -3.10 9.87 -67.39
CA LYS A 26 -4.25 9.82 -68.30
C LYS A 26 -4.90 11.18 -68.53
N GLN A 27 -4.51 12.21 -67.77
CA GLN A 27 -5.08 13.55 -67.89
C GLN A 27 -4.00 14.58 -67.59
N GLU A 28 -3.53 15.25 -68.64
CA GLU A 28 -2.48 16.27 -68.55
C GLU A 28 -2.91 17.41 -67.61
N GLY A 29 -2.03 17.80 -66.69
CA GLY A 29 -2.28 18.82 -65.68
C GLY A 29 -3.08 18.37 -64.44
N ALA A 30 -3.63 17.14 -64.41
CA ALA A 30 -4.33 16.61 -63.24
C ALA A 30 -3.41 15.79 -62.32
N TRP A 31 -3.78 15.70 -61.03
CA TRP A 31 -3.07 14.96 -60.00
C TRP A 31 -3.88 13.75 -59.54
N LEU A 32 -3.20 12.66 -59.20
CA LEU A 32 -3.85 11.47 -58.62
C LEU A 32 -4.21 11.75 -57.16
N LEU A 33 -5.46 11.47 -56.81
CA LEU A 33 -5.97 11.47 -55.44
C LEU A 33 -6.29 10.03 -55.04
N PRO A 34 -5.42 9.38 -54.23
CA PRO A 34 -5.69 8.06 -53.69
C PRO A 34 -6.92 8.06 -52.77
N ALA A 35 -7.46 6.87 -52.49
CA ALA A 35 -8.44 6.71 -51.41
C ALA A 35 -7.81 7.12 -50.07
N PHE A 36 -8.64 7.66 -49.18
CA PHE A 36 -8.23 8.14 -47.85
C PHE A 36 -7.13 9.21 -47.87
N ALA A 37 -7.19 10.08 -48.88
CA ALA A 37 -6.32 11.24 -49.00
C ALA A 37 -7.11 12.48 -49.42
N THR A 38 -6.59 13.66 -49.09
CA THR A 38 -7.14 14.96 -49.48
C THR A 38 -6.03 15.95 -49.84
N PHE A 39 -6.34 16.93 -50.69
CA PHE A 39 -5.45 18.09 -50.95
C PHE A 39 -5.66 19.21 -49.93
N THR A 40 -6.73 19.15 -49.14
CA THR A 40 -6.99 20.11 -48.06
C THR A 40 -5.98 19.86 -46.94
N ALA A 41 -5.22 20.88 -46.58
CA ALA A 41 -4.29 20.79 -45.46
C ALA A 41 -5.07 20.63 -44.13
N PRO A 42 -4.60 19.74 -43.22
CA PRO A 42 -5.14 19.66 -41.87
C PRO A 42 -4.84 20.95 -41.10
N PRO A 43 -5.67 21.28 -40.10
CA PRO A 43 -5.35 22.34 -39.15
C PRO A 43 -4.08 21.99 -38.38
N GLU A 44 -3.41 23.02 -37.85
CA GLU A 44 -2.34 22.84 -36.88
C GLU A 44 -2.95 22.36 -35.55
N VAL A 45 -2.40 21.29 -34.99
CA VAL A 45 -2.87 20.68 -33.74
C VAL A 45 -1.89 21.00 -32.61
N ALA A 46 -2.41 21.26 -31.42
CA ALA A 46 -1.62 21.48 -30.21
C ALA A 46 -1.29 20.14 -29.52
N GLU A 47 -0.65 20.23 -28.34
CA GLU A 47 -0.50 19.08 -27.45
C GLU A 47 -1.89 18.55 -27.05
N HIS A 48 -2.04 17.23 -27.04
CA HIS A 48 -3.31 16.53 -26.78
C HIS A 48 -4.42 16.78 -27.82
N GLU A 49 -4.05 17.04 -29.07
CA GLU A 49 -4.99 17.17 -30.18
C GLU A 49 -4.54 16.32 -31.37
N ALA A 50 -5.51 15.80 -32.12
CA ALA A 50 -5.28 15.13 -33.40
C ALA A 50 -6.23 15.66 -34.47
N ALA A 51 -5.76 15.73 -35.71
CA ALA A 51 -6.57 16.10 -36.85
C ALA A 51 -7.26 14.86 -37.42
N VAL A 52 -8.59 14.87 -37.48
CA VAL A 52 -9.41 13.80 -38.03
C VAL A 52 -10.18 14.31 -39.25
N TYR A 53 -10.12 13.59 -40.36
CA TYR A 53 -10.85 13.87 -41.57
C TYR A 53 -12.18 13.10 -41.59
N ALA A 54 -13.29 13.83 -41.51
CA ALA A 54 -14.64 13.28 -41.56
C ALA A 54 -15.54 14.18 -42.40
N GLU A 55 -16.50 13.57 -43.12
CA GLU A 55 -17.49 14.30 -43.93
C GLU A 55 -16.93 15.34 -44.91
N GLY A 56 -15.69 15.13 -45.38
CA GLY A 56 -15.04 16.01 -46.36
C GLY A 56 -14.30 17.21 -45.75
N ALA A 57 -14.14 17.27 -44.43
CA ALA A 57 -13.40 18.32 -43.74
C ALA A 57 -12.51 17.77 -42.61
N TRP A 58 -11.45 18.51 -42.28
CA TRP A 58 -10.64 18.24 -41.09
C TRP A 58 -11.29 18.85 -39.86
N THR A 59 -11.36 18.08 -38.78
CA THR A 59 -11.78 18.52 -37.45
C THR A 59 -10.68 18.17 -36.45
N ILE A 60 -10.44 19.05 -35.49
CA ILE A 60 -9.54 18.77 -34.37
C ILE A 60 -10.33 18.01 -33.32
N VAL A 61 -9.81 16.87 -32.90
CA VAL A 61 -10.35 16.08 -31.79
C VAL A 61 -9.31 15.95 -30.68
N PRO A 62 -9.73 15.86 -29.42
CA PRO A 62 -8.82 15.62 -28.31
C PRO A 62 -8.09 14.28 -28.46
N ASP A 63 -6.79 14.28 -28.17
CA ASP A 63 -5.97 13.08 -28.13
C ASP A 63 -5.18 12.97 -26.83
N TRP A 64 -5.85 12.39 -25.83
CA TRP A 64 -5.26 12.07 -24.55
C TRP A 64 -4.87 10.59 -24.45
N ARG A 65 -4.77 9.86 -25.57
CA ARG A 65 -4.41 8.43 -25.53
C ARG A 65 -3.07 8.23 -24.82
N GLY A 66 -3.02 7.26 -23.91
CA GLY A 66 -1.86 7.02 -23.06
C GLY A 66 -1.89 7.79 -21.73
N HIS A 67 -2.64 8.90 -21.64
CA HIS A 67 -2.76 9.69 -20.42
C HIS A 67 -3.42 8.87 -19.30
N THR A 68 -2.85 8.97 -18.11
CA THR A 68 -3.31 8.25 -16.92
C THR A 68 -3.76 9.27 -15.89
N TYR A 69 -4.94 9.05 -15.31
CA TYR A 69 -5.51 9.93 -14.29
C TYR A 69 -6.14 9.12 -13.16
N TRP A 70 -6.45 9.79 -12.06
CA TRP A 70 -7.13 9.25 -10.90
C TRP A 70 -8.44 9.97 -10.65
N LEU A 71 -9.38 9.29 -10.01
CA LEU A 71 -10.62 9.89 -9.50
C LEU A 71 -10.59 9.99 -7.97
N ALA A 72 -11.54 10.75 -7.40
CA ALA A 72 -11.65 10.99 -5.97
C ALA A 72 -11.82 9.70 -5.14
N ASP A 73 -12.36 8.65 -5.73
CA ASP A 73 -12.48 7.30 -5.13
C ASP A 73 -11.17 6.49 -5.17
N ARG A 74 -10.08 7.10 -5.66
CA ARG A 74 -8.75 6.52 -5.84
C ARG A 74 -8.69 5.43 -6.92
N SER A 75 -9.68 5.36 -7.81
CA SER A 75 -9.59 4.53 -9.00
C SER A 75 -8.63 5.13 -10.03
N LYS A 76 -7.83 4.27 -10.66
CA LYS A 76 -6.86 4.65 -11.69
C LYS A 76 -7.44 4.38 -13.07
N HIS A 77 -7.37 5.37 -13.95
CA HIS A 77 -7.88 5.30 -15.31
C HIS A 77 -6.78 5.63 -16.32
N LYS A 78 -6.95 5.13 -17.54
CA LYS A 78 -6.07 5.44 -18.67
C LYS A 78 -6.92 5.64 -19.91
N ILE A 79 -6.67 6.74 -20.62
CA ILE A 79 -7.37 7.04 -21.87
C ILE A 79 -6.71 6.21 -22.96
N THR A 80 -7.51 5.44 -23.68
CA THR A 80 -7.06 4.57 -24.78
C THR A 80 -7.72 4.92 -26.11
N GLU A 81 -8.74 5.76 -26.09
CA GLU A 81 -9.55 6.11 -27.25
C GLU A 81 -9.32 7.57 -27.64
N LEU A 82 -9.41 7.84 -28.94
CA LEU A 82 -9.31 9.17 -29.51
C LEU A 82 -10.62 9.94 -29.26
N GLY A 83 -10.54 11.25 -29.05
CA GLY A 83 -11.68 12.11 -28.79
C GLY A 83 -12.17 12.09 -27.34
N ILE A 84 -11.50 11.34 -26.46
CA ILE A 84 -11.80 11.30 -25.03
C ILE A 84 -10.83 12.23 -24.29
N GLU A 85 -11.40 13.19 -23.59
CA GLU A 85 -10.68 14.02 -22.63
C GLU A 85 -10.74 13.41 -21.23
N PRO A 86 -9.73 13.63 -20.38
CA PRO A 86 -9.86 13.34 -18.97
C PRO A 86 -11.03 14.16 -18.39
N PRO A 87 -11.84 13.55 -17.50
CA PRO A 87 -12.95 14.27 -16.88
C PRO A 87 -12.45 15.48 -16.08
N ALA A 88 -13.31 16.48 -15.86
CA ALA A 88 -12.91 17.72 -15.18
C ALA A 88 -12.40 17.48 -13.75
N GLU A 89 -12.90 16.42 -13.09
CA GLU A 89 -12.50 15.94 -11.77
C GLU A 89 -11.26 15.03 -11.77
N ALA A 90 -10.62 14.83 -12.92
CA ALA A 90 -9.41 14.02 -13.04
C ALA A 90 -8.26 14.62 -12.21
N LEU A 91 -7.60 13.75 -11.46
CA LEU A 91 -6.41 14.07 -10.68
C LEU A 91 -5.17 13.47 -11.36
N SER A 92 -4.09 14.22 -11.39
CA SER A 92 -2.80 13.77 -11.92
C SER A 92 -2.11 12.74 -11.02
N GLU A 93 -2.48 12.72 -9.74
CA GLU A 93 -1.96 11.81 -8.74
C GLU A 93 -3.08 11.15 -7.94
N MET A 94 -2.76 10.01 -7.32
CA MET A 94 -3.72 9.29 -6.49
C MET A 94 -4.11 10.18 -5.30
N PRO A 95 -5.41 10.44 -5.07
CA PRO A 95 -5.83 11.20 -3.90
C PRO A 95 -5.40 10.52 -2.60
N ALA A 96 -5.15 11.36 -1.58
CA ALA A 96 -4.85 10.89 -0.24
C ALA A 96 -6.00 10.04 0.32
N PRO A 97 -5.70 9.02 1.15
CA PRO A 97 -6.74 8.24 1.80
C PRO A 97 -7.62 9.12 2.69
N PRO A 98 -8.93 8.81 2.80
CA PRO A 98 -9.81 9.45 3.76
C PRO A 98 -9.27 9.38 5.18
N PHE A 99 -9.51 10.42 5.98
CA PHE A 99 -9.03 10.48 7.37
C PHE A 99 -9.45 9.27 8.22
N ALA A 100 -10.66 8.74 7.99
CA ALA A 100 -11.14 7.54 8.68
C ALA A 100 -10.30 6.30 8.36
N GLU A 101 -9.83 6.13 7.12
CA GLU A 101 -8.94 5.03 6.74
C GLU A 101 -7.56 5.19 7.39
N VAL A 102 -7.01 6.41 7.41
CA VAL A 102 -5.75 6.70 8.10
C VAL A 102 -5.84 6.37 9.59
N LYS A 103 -6.94 6.77 10.24
CA LYS A 103 -7.21 6.46 11.65
C LYS A 103 -7.31 4.95 11.89
N ALA A 104 -8.05 4.22 11.07
CA ALA A 104 -8.17 2.76 11.19
C ALA A 104 -6.81 2.06 11.02
N ALA A 105 -6.02 2.47 10.02
CA ALA A 105 -4.68 1.93 9.78
C ALA A 105 -3.73 2.20 10.95
N ALA A 106 -3.78 3.40 11.54
CA ALA A 106 -2.97 3.75 12.71
C ALA A 106 -3.29 2.88 13.93
N LEU A 107 -4.58 2.62 14.20
CA LEU A 107 -5.00 1.72 15.29
C LEU A 107 -4.47 0.29 15.09
N GLN A 108 -4.55 -0.22 13.86
CA GLN A 108 -4.02 -1.54 13.52
C GLN A 108 -2.49 -1.59 13.63
N LYS A 109 -1.80 -0.52 13.21
CA LYS A 109 -0.35 -0.40 13.35
C LYS A 109 0.07 -0.47 14.83
N ILE A 110 -0.62 0.24 15.71
CA ILE A 110 -0.34 0.19 17.16
C ILE A 110 -0.50 -1.23 17.72
N ASP A 111 -1.53 -1.96 17.30
CA ASP A 111 -1.72 -3.35 17.75
C ASP A 111 -0.60 -4.27 17.21
N THR A 112 -0.22 -4.11 15.95
CA THR A 112 0.89 -4.85 15.31
C THR A 112 2.22 -4.57 16.00
N ASP A 113 2.53 -3.30 16.24
CA ASP A 113 3.79 -2.88 16.85
C ASP A 113 3.86 -3.33 18.32
N ALA A 114 2.74 -3.27 19.06
CA ALA A 114 2.67 -3.80 20.42
C ALA A 114 2.98 -5.30 20.46
N GLU A 115 2.42 -6.07 19.52
CA GLU A 115 2.71 -7.50 19.45
C GLU A 115 4.16 -7.77 19.06
N ALA A 116 4.70 -7.05 18.07
CA ALA A 116 6.11 -7.13 17.71
C ALA A 116 7.03 -6.83 18.92
N ALA A 117 6.66 -5.85 19.76
CA ALA A 117 7.38 -5.56 20.99
C ALA A 117 7.30 -6.70 22.01
N ARG A 118 6.14 -7.35 22.20
CA ARG A 118 6.01 -8.53 23.07
C ARG A 118 6.95 -9.64 22.62
N MET A 119 7.02 -9.86 21.31
CA MET A 119 7.83 -10.90 20.69
C MET A 119 9.35 -10.74 20.88
N LEU A 120 9.83 -9.59 21.37
CA LEU A 120 11.23 -9.41 21.74
C LEU A 120 11.60 -10.09 23.08
N PHE A 121 10.61 -10.36 23.93
CA PHE A 121 10.81 -10.87 25.28
C PHE A 121 10.28 -12.29 25.49
N ILE A 122 9.40 -12.76 24.60
CA ILE A 122 8.77 -14.07 24.72
C ILE A 122 8.98 -14.92 23.47
N THR A 123 8.96 -16.24 23.65
CA THR A 123 8.96 -17.20 22.54
C THR A 123 7.51 -17.43 22.09
N PRO A 124 7.18 -17.33 20.78
CA PRO A 124 5.82 -17.54 20.30
C PRO A 124 5.43 -19.02 20.33
N GLY A 125 4.13 -19.27 20.45
CA GLY A 125 3.54 -20.59 20.26
C GLY A 125 2.66 -21.02 21.42
N GLU A 126 1.46 -21.54 21.10
CA GLU A 126 0.48 -21.94 22.11
C GLU A 126 1.02 -23.05 23.03
N GLY A 127 1.65 -24.08 22.48
CA GLY A 127 2.24 -25.16 23.28
C GLY A 127 3.39 -24.68 24.18
N GLN A 128 4.16 -23.69 23.74
CA GLN A 128 5.20 -23.07 24.53
C GLN A 128 4.60 -22.26 25.68
N ALA A 129 3.54 -21.48 25.42
CA ALA A 129 2.82 -20.73 26.43
C ALA A 129 2.22 -21.63 27.52
N TRP A 130 1.64 -22.78 27.16
CA TRP A 130 1.18 -23.78 28.12
C TRP A 130 2.29 -24.29 29.03
N THR A 131 3.49 -24.52 28.47
CA THR A 131 4.65 -24.96 29.23
C THR A 131 5.12 -23.89 30.22
N TYR A 132 5.17 -22.62 29.81
CA TYR A 132 5.53 -21.51 30.70
C TYR A 132 4.51 -21.32 31.84
N GLN A 133 3.21 -21.34 31.53
CA GLN A 133 2.16 -21.25 32.56
C GLN A 133 2.25 -22.40 33.56
N ARG A 134 2.62 -23.60 33.09
CA ARG A 134 2.83 -24.76 33.97
C ARG A 134 4.05 -24.57 34.86
N LYS A 135 5.17 -24.11 34.31
CA LYS A 135 6.39 -23.77 35.07
C LYS A 135 6.10 -22.74 36.16
N GLU A 136 5.41 -21.66 35.83
CA GLU A 136 5.06 -20.60 36.79
C GLU A 136 4.23 -21.14 37.95
N ARG A 137 3.19 -21.94 37.66
CA ARG A 137 2.34 -22.54 38.70
C ARG A 137 3.11 -23.50 39.61
N GLU A 138 3.98 -24.34 39.05
CA GLU A 138 4.83 -25.23 39.86
C GLU A 138 5.82 -24.43 40.71
N ALA A 139 6.38 -23.33 40.20
CA ALA A 139 7.31 -22.48 40.94
C ALA A 139 6.63 -21.76 42.11
N GLU A 140 5.43 -21.21 41.90
CA GLU A 140 4.62 -20.61 42.97
C GLU A 140 4.26 -21.64 44.05
N ALA A 141 3.81 -22.83 43.64
CA ALA A 141 3.46 -23.90 44.56
C ALA A 141 4.68 -24.37 45.37
N PHE A 142 5.82 -24.59 44.71
CA PHE A 142 7.06 -24.99 45.36
C PHE A 142 7.53 -23.95 46.39
N MET A 143 7.43 -22.65 46.08
CA MET A 143 7.79 -21.58 47.02
C MET A 143 6.86 -21.50 48.25
N ALA A 144 5.63 -21.97 48.13
CA ALA A 144 4.65 -22.00 49.22
C ALA A 144 4.65 -23.32 50.02
N ASP A 145 5.34 -24.35 49.52
CA ASP A 145 5.39 -25.67 50.12
C ASP A 145 6.42 -25.75 51.24
N ALA A 146 5.96 -26.12 52.44
CA ALA A 146 6.82 -26.26 53.62
C ALA A 146 7.64 -27.56 53.61
N SER A 147 7.29 -28.54 52.77
CA SER A 147 7.96 -29.83 52.67
C SER A 147 7.87 -30.39 51.24
N PRO A 148 8.53 -29.75 50.26
CA PRO A 148 8.37 -30.09 48.85
C PRO A 148 8.92 -31.48 48.51
N ASP A 149 8.11 -32.29 47.83
CA ASP A 149 8.54 -33.51 47.14
C ASP A 149 8.80 -33.18 45.66
N PRO A 150 10.01 -33.42 45.13
CA PRO A 150 10.31 -33.23 43.70
C PRO A 150 9.33 -33.90 42.72
N ALA A 151 8.68 -35.00 43.12
CA ALA A 151 7.69 -35.68 42.29
C ALA A 151 6.45 -34.81 41.98
N ASP A 152 6.14 -33.83 42.82
CA ASP A 152 5.02 -32.90 42.65
C ASP A 152 5.35 -31.75 41.68
N TYR A 153 6.63 -31.58 41.34
CA TYR A 153 7.15 -30.51 40.47
C TYR A 153 7.90 -31.07 39.25
N PRO A 154 7.26 -31.91 38.43
CA PRO A 154 7.94 -32.64 37.36
C PRO A 154 8.48 -31.73 36.26
N VAL A 155 7.84 -30.59 35.97
CA VAL A 155 8.32 -29.66 34.93
C VAL A 155 9.52 -28.88 35.42
N LEU A 156 9.52 -28.40 36.66
CA LEU A 156 10.70 -27.76 37.24
C LEU A 156 11.87 -28.73 37.39
N SER A 157 11.59 -29.96 37.85
CA SER A 157 12.60 -31.02 37.97
C SER A 157 13.29 -31.30 36.64
N ALA A 158 12.53 -31.38 35.54
CA ALA A 158 13.06 -31.59 34.21
C ALA A 158 13.93 -30.42 33.71
N CYS A 159 13.80 -29.22 34.28
CA CYS A 159 14.52 -28.03 33.86
C CYS A 159 15.81 -27.76 34.65
N ILE A 160 16.08 -28.49 35.73
CA ILE A 160 17.34 -28.38 36.50
C ILE A 160 18.58 -28.38 35.59
N PRO A 161 18.75 -29.28 34.61
CA PRO A 161 19.97 -29.31 33.80
C PRO A 161 20.28 -28.01 33.03
N GLY A 162 19.28 -27.15 32.78
CA GLY A 162 19.44 -25.89 32.04
C GLY A 162 19.19 -24.62 32.86
N ASP A 163 18.32 -24.68 33.88
CA ASP A 163 17.73 -23.49 34.50
C ASP A 163 18.16 -23.29 35.97
N GLY A 164 18.88 -24.23 36.60
CA GLY A 164 19.33 -24.07 38.00
C GLY A 164 20.02 -25.30 38.62
N ALA A 165 20.67 -25.13 39.77
CA ALA A 165 21.37 -26.24 40.44
C ALA A 165 20.41 -27.24 41.14
N ASP A 166 19.23 -26.76 41.53
CA ASP A 166 18.18 -27.52 42.22
C ASP A 166 16.79 -26.92 41.93
N LEU A 167 15.74 -27.51 42.49
CA LEU A 167 14.36 -27.02 42.30
C LEU A 167 14.15 -25.58 42.79
N ALA A 168 14.81 -25.18 43.89
CA ALA A 168 14.67 -23.84 44.43
C ALA A 168 15.29 -22.80 43.50
N ALA A 169 16.46 -23.10 42.95
CA ALA A 169 17.11 -22.26 41.94
C ALA A 169 16.26 -22.14 40.67
N VAL A 170 15.74 -23.27 40.15
CA VAL A 170 14.86 -23.24 38.96
C VAL A 170 13.59 -22.44 39.22
N ALA A 171 12.92 -22.65 40.37
CA ALA A 171 11.71 -21.92 40.74
C ALA A 171 11.98 -20.41 40.85
N GLN A 172 13.10 -20.00 41.47
CA GLN A 172 13.50 -18.59 41.54
C GLN A 172 13.77 -18.01 40.15
N THR A 173 14.48 -18.72 39.28
CA THR A 173 14.72 -18.30 37.89
C THR A 173 13.41 -18.08 37.13
N VAL A 174 12.45 -19.01 37.26
CA VAL A 174 11.13 -18.90 36.60
C VAL A 174 10.35 -17.69 37.11
N LEU A 175 10.27 -17.49 38.43
CA LEU A 175 9.53 -16.37 39.01
C LEU A 175 10.18 -15.02 38.69
N ALA A 176 11.50 -14.95 38.69
CA ALA A 176 12.22 -13.74 38.28
C ALA A 176 11.94 -13.39 36.80
N ALA A 177 11.95 -14.39 35.92
CA ALA A 177 11.61 -14.20 34.51
C ALA A 177 10.14 -13.76 34.32
N ARG A 178 9.19 -14.37 35.03
CA ARG A 178 7.78 -13.96 35.07
C ARG A 178 7.65 -12.51 35.49
N ASP A 179 8.28 -12.11 36.59
CA ASP A 179 8.15 -10.76 37.14
C ASP A 179 8.76 -9.71 36.21
N ALA A 180 9.90 -10.01 35.59
CA ALA A 180 10.48 -9.15 34.56
C ALA A 180 9.53 -8.99 33.36
N TRP A 181 8.94 -10.09 32.88
CA TRP A 181 7.96 -10.06 31.79
C TRP A 181 6.71 -9.27 32.16
N LEU A 182 6.16 -9.44 33.37
CA LEU A 182 4.95 -8.72 33.80
C LEU A 182 5.15 -7.20 33.78
N GLN A 183 6.32 -6.71 34.20
CA GLN A 183 6.64 -5.28 34.14
C GLN A 183 6.67 -4.78 32.69
N VAL A 184 7.35 -5.50 31.80
CA VAL A 184 7.46 -5.13 30.37
C VAL A 184 6.10 -5.22 29.68
N GLY A 185 5.36 -6.31 29.89
CA GLY A 185 4.04 -6.53 29.30
C GLY A 185 3.03 -5.48 29.73
N ALA A 186 3.05 -5.07 31.01
CA ALA A 186 2.22 -3.97 31.50
C ALA A 186 2.59 -2.63 30.85
N ALA A 187 3.89 -2.33 30.68
CA ALA A 187 4.34 -1.13 29.99
C ALA A 187 3.88 -1.10 28.53
N ILE A 188 4.03 -2.21 27.79
CA ILE A 188 3.56 -2.37 26.41
C ILE A 188 2.04 -2.11 26.33
N GLU A 189 1.24 -2.74 27.21
CA GLU A 189 -0.21 -2.55 27.19
C GLU A 189 -0.61 -1.11 27.54
N GLY A 190 0.08 -0.49 28.49
CA GLY A 190 -0.10 0.93 28.83
C GLY A 190 0.10 1.84 27.62
N ILE A 191 1.23 1.70 26.91
CA ILE A 191 1.53 2.45 25.68
C ILE A 191 0.46 2.21 24.62
N ARG A 192 0.13 0.94 24.36
CA ARG A 192 -0.85 0.55 23.34
C ARG A 192 -2.22 1.18 23.60
N ARG A 193 -2.73 1.11 24.84
CA ARG A 193 -4.03 1.68 25.21
C ARG A 193 -4.03 3.20 25.15
N ALA A 194 -2.98 3.83 25.64
CA ALA A 194 -2.85 5.29 25.61
C ALA A 194 -2.80 5.82 24.17
N ALA A 195 -1.95 5.23 23.32
CA ALA A 195 -1.79 5.61 21.92
C ALA A 195 -3.10 5.46 21.14
N LYS A 196 -3.82 4.35 21.31
CA LYS A 196 -5.13 4.14 20.64
C LYS A 196 -6.15 5.19 21.07
N THR A 197 -6.20 5.52 22.35
CA THR A 197 -7.08 6.58 22.88
C THR A 197 -6.74 7.95 22.25
N GLN A 198 -5.46 8.26 22.12
CA GLN A 198 -5.01 9.51 21.48
C GLN A 198 -5.34 9.54 19.98
N VAL A 199 -5.15 8.44 19.25
CA VAL A 199 -5.50 8.32 17.82
C VAL A 199 -7.01 8.44 17.60
N GLU A 200 -7.82 7.85 18.47
CA GLU A 200 -9.28 8.00 18.43
C GLU A 200 -9.69 9.47 18.59
N ALA A 201 -9.05 10.20 19.50
CA ALA A 201 -9.28 11.62 19.77
C ALA A 201 -8.65 12.58 18.73
N ALA A 202 -7.73 12.10 17.89
CA ALA A 202 -7.05 12.95 16.91
C ALA A 202 -8.03 13.51 15.86
N GLY A 203 -7.84 14.80 15.52
CA GLY A 203 -8.67 15.54 14.58
C GLY A 203 -8.14 15.57 13.14
N ASP A 204 -6.87 15.25 12.93
CA ASP A 204 -6.21 15.30 11.62
C ASP A 204 -5.06 14.29 11.49
N VAL A 205 -4.55 14.14 10.25
CA VAL A 205 -3.46 13.21 9.92
C VAL A 205 -2.14 13.58 10.61
N PRO A 206 -1.70 14.86 10.66
CA PRO A 206 -0.47 15.24 11.36
C PRO A 206 -0.46 14.89 12.85
N ALA A 207 -1.60 15.02 13.55
CA ALA A 207 -1.72 14.62 14.95
C ALA A 207 -1.54 13.11 15.12
N ILE A 208 -2.16 12.30 14.25
CA ILE A 208 -1.96 10.84 14.25
C ILE A 208 -0.49 10.51 14.02
N GLN A 209 0.16 11.14 13.05
CA GLN A 209 1.57 10.89 12.75
C GLN A 209 2.48 11.23 13.93
N THR A 210 2.23 12.37 14.61
CA THR A 210 2.97 12.77 15.80
C THR A 210 2.83 11.74 16.94
N ILE A 211 1.63 11.18 17.14
CA ILE A 211 1.41 10.11 18.13
C ILE A 211 2.26 8.88 17.77
N LEU A 212 2.19 8.44 16.52
CA LEU A 212 2.92 7.25 16.05
C LEU A 212 4.44 7.42 16.15
N ASP A 213 4.97 8.56 15.72
CA ASP A 213 6.41 8.86 15.78
C ASP A 213 6.92 8.99 17.23
N GLY A 214 6.04 9.36 18.16
CA GLY A 214 6.34 9.47 19.58
C GLY A 214 6.30 8.14 20.35
N LEU A 215 5.87 7.04 19.72
CA LEU A 215 5.80 5.75 20.40
C LEU A 215 7.20 5.19 20.65
N SER A 216 7.46 4.83 21.91
CA SER A 216 8.68 4.14 22.33
C SER A 216 8.30 2.84 23.02
N TRP A 217 8.55 1.71 22.36
CA TRP A 217 8.27 0.38 22.89
C TRP A 217 9.46 -0.14 23.70
N PRO A 218 9.22 -0.84 24.83
CA PRO A 218 10.29 -1.48 25.61
C PRO A 218 11.24 -2.33 24.76
N GLN A 219 12.53 -2.31 25.11
CA GLN A 219 13.61 -3.05 24.46
C GLN A 219 14.33 -3.93 25.51
N PRO A 220 14.93 -5.08 25.11
CA PRO A 220 15.67 -5.97 26.00
C PRO A 220 16.99 -5.38 26.51
#